data_AF-A0A1Q8T903-F1
#
_entry.id   AF-A0A1Q8T903-F1
#
_cell.length_a   1.000
_cell.length_b   1.000
_cell.length_c   1.000
_cell.angle_alpha   90.00
_cell.angle_beta   90.00
_cell.angle_gamma   90.00
#
_symmetry.space_group_name_H-M   'P 1'
#
loop_
_entity.id
_entity.type
_entity.pdbx_description
1 polymer ?
#
loop_
_entity_poly.entity_id
_entity_poly.type
_entity_poly.pdbx_seq_one_letter_code
_entity_poly.pdbx_strand_id
1 'polypeptide(L)'
;MIGWTKERIIPEHKKIYFIPAIREITASEYSDDLWNGKGLIDKLAKLQNPGAQQREQKEKFYKINKFLSSVTSCNEAEIEIPYDRNCVLVHMNGKVLPLESLGTGIHEVVMLASFCTMIENQIVCIEEPEIHLHPVLQKRLIRYIKEETENQYFIATHSPNLIDNRDAAVFRAQLGEDGNTRITNVFSEGDRSSLIFDLGYRPSNLLQSNFIVWVEGPSDRVYINEWIRLLDESLVEGVHYSVMFYGGRLLSHLTASDELEPVSGEKTFIELIKINRHVCIVMDSDKGKASDGINSTKERIIDELSDAAGMPWVTQGREIENYIDKEVMTGALSSSYPKFNKRHRVGEYQHVLPFHDNKGAWLKM
;
A
#
# COMPACT_ATOMS: atom_id res chain seq x y z
N MET A 1 -7.51 5.07 -14.54
CA MET A 1 -8.66 5.47 -13.69
C MET A 1 -8.85 4.43 -12.62
N ILE A 2 -8.96 4.86 -11.37
CA ILE A 2 -9.27 4.00 -10.23
C ILE A 2 -10.69 4.37 -9.80
N GLY A 3 -11.58 3.40 -9.73
CA GLY A 3 -12.95 3.56 -9.23
C GLY A 3 -13.07 2.88 -7.87
N TRP A 4 -13.49 3.63 -6.86
CA TRP A 4 -13.92 3.07 -5.59
C TRP A 4 -15.44 2.92 -5.55
N THR A 5 -15.93 1.89 -4.87
CA THR A 5 -17.32 1.81 -4.41
C THR A 5 -17.30 1.19 -3.02
N LYS A 6 -17.56 2.00 -1.99
CA LYS A 6 -17.82 1.48 -0.63
C LYS A 6 -19.23 0.90 -0.53
N GLU A 7 -20.17 1.41 -1.33
CA GLU A 7 -21.52 0.88 -1.55
C GLU A 7 -22.00 1.27 -2.96
N ARG A 8 -22.92 0.49 -3.55
CA ARG A 8 -23.46 0.73 -4.89
C ARG A 8 -24.39 1.95 -4.84
N ILE A 9 -23.87 3.14 -5.12
CA ILE A 9 -24.66 4.36 -5.07
C ILE A 9 -25.63 4.40 -6.26
N ILE A 10 -26.93 4.52 -5.97
CA ILE A 10 -27.99 4.70 -6.97
C ILE A 10 -27.87 6.13 -7.52
N PRO A 11 -27.62 6.34 -8.83
CA PRO A 11 -27.24 7.65 -9.38
C PRO A 11 -28.31 8.75 -9.31
N GLU A 12 -29.56 8.42 -9.03
CA GLU A 12 -30.70 9.31 -9.31
C GLU A 12 -30.73 10.63 -8.50
N HIS A 13 -29.91 10.78 -7.45
CA HIS A 13 -29.90 12.00 -6.61
C HIS A 13 -28.50 12.50 -6.19
N LYS A 14 -27.42 12.12 -6.88
CA LYS A 14 -26.05 12.46 -6.47
C LYS A 14 -25.43 13.49 -7.40
N LYS A 15 -24.84 14.54 -6.82
CA LYS A 15 -24.04 15.54 -7.54
C LYS A 15 -22.62 15.00 -7.74
N ILE A 16 -22.03 15.37 -8.88
CA ILE A 16 -20.64 15.04 -9.21
C ILE A 16 -19.79 16.27 -8.89
N TYR A 17 -18.74 16.06 -8.09
CA TYR A 17 -17.77 17.08 -7.73
C TYR A 17 -16.43 16.75 -8.38
N PHE A 18 -15.80 17.74 -9.02
CA PHE A 18 -14.52 17.56 -9.69
C PHE A 18 -13.43 18.37 -9.02
N ILE A 19 -12.35 17.69 -8.64
CA ILE A 19 -11.14 18.26 -8.05
C ILE A 19 -10.03 18.15 -9.12
N PRO A 20 -9.60 19.27 -9.73
CA PRO A 20 -8.60 19.26 -10.79
C PRO A 20 -7.20 18.94 -10.26
N ALA A 21 -6.27 18.66 -11.18
CA ALA A 21 -4.85 18.43 -10.90
C ALA A 21 -4.16 19.67 -10.28
N ILE A 22 -4.33 20.85 -10.89
CA ILE A 22 -3.75 22.11 -10.42
C ILE A 22 -4.65 22.71 -9.35
N ARG A 23 -4.07 22.99 -8.16
CA ARG A 23 -4.78 23.45 -6.97
C ARG A 23 -4.03 24.62 -6.36
N GLU A 24 -4.72 25.74 -6.14
CA GLU A 24 -4.14 26.94 -5.55
C GLU A 24 -5.12 27.58 -4.55
N ILE A 25 -4.66 27.83 -3.32
CA ILE A 25 -5.41 28.62 -2.35
C ILE A 25 -5.23 30.08 -2.73
N THR A 26 -6.30 30.73 -3.19
CA THR A 26 -6.32 32.18 -3.35
C THR A 26 -7.40 32.78 -2.46
N ALA A 27 -7.07 33.89 -1.81
CA ALA A 27 -8.08 34.79 -1.28
C ALA A 27 -8.87 35.35 -2.48
N SER A 28 -10.21 35.36 -2.40
CA SER A 28 -11.16 35.90 -3.38
C SER A 28 -11.37 35.14 -4.72
N GLU A 29 -12.44 34.33 -4.72
CA GLU A 29 -13.55 34.28 -5.69
C GLU A 29 -14.47 33.16 -5.19
N TYR A 30 -15.55 33.50 -4.47
CA TYR A 30 -16.48 32.51 -3.92
C TYR A 30 -17.31 31.90 -5.05
N SER A 31 -17.05 30.64 -5.37
CA SER A 31 -17.91 29.81 -6.21
C SER A 31 -18.14 28.48 -5.49
N ASP A 32 -19.40 28.13 -5.25
CA ASP A 32 -19.75 26.86 -4.58
C ASP A 32 -19.31 25.62 -5.38
N ASP A 33 -19.07 25.79 -6.69
CA ASP A 33 -18.75 24.70 -7.63
C ASP A 33 -17.25 24.54 -7.92
N LEU A 34 -16.39 25.44 -7.42
CA LEU A 34 -14.94 25.34 -7.62
C LEU A 34 -14.27 24.61 -6.43
N TRP A 35 -13.70 23.44 -6.72
CA TRP A 35 -12.94 22.61 -5.77
C TRP A 35 -11.45 22.60 -6.12
N ASN A 36 -10.92 23.77 -6.46
CA ASN A 36 -9.55 23.99 -6.92
C ASN A 36 -8.68 24.78 -5.93
N GLY A 37 -9.17 25.05 -4.71
CA GLY A 37 -8.48 25.87 -3.70
C GLY A 37 -9.12 27.25 -3.48
N LYS A 38 -9.78 27.82 -4.50
CA LYS A 38 -10.51 29.08 -4.37
C LYS A 38 -11.66 28.95 -3.37
N GLY A 39 -11.72 29.88 -2.40
CA GLY A 39 -12.76 29.88 -1.36
C GLY A 39 -12.61 28.80 -0.28
N LEU A 40 -11.51 28.02 -0.27
CA LEU A 40 -11.25 27.03 0.79
C LEU A 40 -11.16 27.69 2.17
N ILE A 41 -10.53 28.87 2.28
CA ILE A 41 -10.38 29.61 3.54
C ILE A 41 -11.75 29.92 4.16
N ASP A 42 -12.72 30.39 3.35
CA ASP A 42 -14.08 30.65 3.82
C ASP A 42 -14.81 29.38 4.24
N LYS A 43 -14.63 28.27 3.51
CA LYS A 43 -15.19 26.97 3.87
C LYS A 43 -14.62 26.48 5.21
N LEU A 44 -13.31 26.55 5.41
CA LEU A 44 -12.65 26.19 6.67
C LEU A 44 -13.07 27.11 7.83
N ALA A 45 -13.20 28.42 7.60
CA ALA A 45 -13.68 29.36 8.62
C ALA A 45 -15.08 29.00 9.13
N LYS A 46 -15.98 28.61 8.22
CA LYS A 46 -17.33 28.13 8.56
C LYS A 46 -17.29 26.83 9.38
N LEU A 47 -16.38 25.91 9.06
CA LEU A 47 -16.22 24.67 9.82
C LEU A 47 -15.60 24.90 11.21
N GLN A 48 -14.64 25.81 11.34
CA GLN A 48 -13.99 26.15 12.60
C GLN A 48 -14.98 26.80 13.58
N ASN A 49 -15.77 27.75 13.07
CA ASN A 49 -16.74 28.53 13.85
C ASN A 49 -18.13 28.47 13.21
N PRO A 50 -18.83 27.32 13.30
CA PRO A 50 -20.15 27.18 12.69
C PRO A 50 -21.21 27.95 13.48
N GLY A 51 -22.30 28.30 12.80
CA GLY A 51 -23.49 28.87 13.45
C GLY A 51 -24.08 27.92 14.48
N ALA A 52 -24.85 28.45 15.45
CA ALA A 52 -25.36 27.68 16.58
C ALA A 52 -26.17 26.42 16.18
N GLN A 53 -26.84 26.44 15.03
CA GLN A 53 -27.65 25.33 14.50
C GLN A 53 -26.85 24.34 13.64
N GLN A 54 -25.56 24.58 13.38
CA GLN A 54 -24.72 23.79 12.47
C GLN A 54 -23.49 23.21 13.19
N ARG A 55 -23.58 22.99 14.51
CA ARG A 55 -22.45 22.52 15.32
C ARG A 55 -21.82 21.20 14.86
N GLU A 56 -22.57 20.32 14.18
CA GLU A 56 -22.02 19.11 13.56
C GLU A 56 -20.89 19.41 12.54
N GLN A 57 -20.90 20.59 11.91
CA GLN A 57 -19.80 20.99 11.01
C GLN A 57 -18.44 21.08 11.73
N LYS A 58 -18.44 21.26 13.05
CA LYS A 58 -17.20 21.27 13.84
C LYS A 58 -16.52 19.90 13.88
N GLU A 59 -17.28 18.81 13.73
CA GLU A 59 -16.69 17.47 13.63
C GLU A 59 -15.87 17.31 12.35
N LYS A 60 -16.31 17.93 11.24
CA LYS A 60 -15.55 17.97 9.99
C LYS A 60 -14.22 18.70 10.19
N PHE A 61 -14.24 19.83 10.90
CA PHE A 61 -13.01 20.56 11.24
C PHE A 61 -12.06 19.72 12.09
N TYR A 62 -12.60 18.96 13.04
CA TYR A 62 -11.82 18.04 13.87
C TYR A 62 -11.18 16.93 13.04
N LYS A 63 -11.91 16.30 12.09
CA LYS A 63 -11.35 15.29 11.18
C LYS A 63 -10.19 15.84 10.35
N ILE A 64 -10.31 17.06 9.83
CA ILE A 64 -9.25 17.72 9.07
C ILE A 64 -8.01 17.98 9.96
N ASN A 65 -8.19 18.44 11.19
CA ASN A 65 -7.08 18.63 12.14
C ASN A 65 -6.40 17.31 12.52
N LYS A 66 -7.17 16.25 12.76
CA LYS A 66 -6.65 14.91 13.01
C LYS A 66 -5.81 14.42 11.82
N PHE A 67 -6.25 14.70 10.59
CA PHE A 67 -5.47 14.39 9.40
C PHE A 67 -4.19 15.22 9.31
N LEU A 68 -4.26 16.52 9.58
CA LEU A 68 -3.08 17.41 9.66
C LEU A 68 -2.04 16.85 10.65
N SER A 69 -2.47 16.47 11.85
CA SER A 69 -1.59 15.88 12.87
C SER A 69 -0.92 14.60 12.38
N SER A 70 -1.66 13.75 11.67
CA SER A 70 -1.14 12.51 11.06
C SER A 70 -0.09 12.79 9.99
N VAL A 71 -0.33 13.74 9.07
CA VAL A 71 0.62 14.02 7.98
C VAL A 71 1.86 14.79 8.44
N THR A 72 1.73 15.65 9.44
CA THR A 72 2.85 16.40 10.03
C THR A 72 3.62 15.61 11.07
N SER A 73 3.09 14.46 11.52
CA SER A 73 3.63 13.67 12.64
C SER A 73 3.75 14.49 13.93
N CYS A 74 2.86 15.47 14.12
CA CYS A 74 2.79 16.33 15.30
C CYS A 74 1.36 16.32 15.84
N ASN A 75 1.16 15.75 17.03
CA ASN A 75 -0.18 15.61 17.63
C ASN A 75 -0.81 16.93 18.09
N GLU A 76 0.01 17.97 18.24
CA GLU A 76 -0.44 19.32 18.61
C GLU A 76 -0.74 20.19 17.38
N ALA A 77 -0.63 19.63 16.16
CA ALA A 77 -0.83 20.40 14.95
C ALA A 77 -2.31 20.77 14.76
N GLU A 78 -2.59 22.08 14.73
CA GLU A 78 -3.95 22.60 14.59
C GLU A 78 -4.02 23.73 13.56
N ILE A 79 -5.09 23.71 12.76
CA ILE A 79 -5.44 24.75 11.79
C ILE A 79 -6.17 25.88 12.51
N GLU A 80 -5.75 27.11 12.24
CA GLU A 80 -6.49 28.32 12.59
C GLU A 80 -6.74 29.16 11.34
N ILE A 81 -7.98 29.61 11.15
CA ILE A 81 -8.33 30.62 10.18
C ILE A 81 -8.41 31.99 10.88
N PRO A 82 -7.52 32.95 10.54
CA PRO A 82 -7.54 34.28 11.12
C PRO A 82 -8.79 35.05 10.70
N TYR A 83 -9.14 36.08 11.47
CA TYR A 83 -10.36 36.88 11.25
C TYR A 83 -10.43 37.52 9.87
N ASP A 84 -9.29 37.96 9.35
CA ASP A 84 -9.13 38.60 8.04
C ASP A 84 -9.22 37.61 6.86
N ARG A 85 -9.17 36.29 7.12
CA ARG A 85 -9.29 35.20 6.13
C ARG A 85 -8.30 35.30 4.97
N ASN A 86 -7.11 35.81 5.25
CA ASN A 86 -6.07 35.99 4.24
C ASN A 86 -5.22 34.73 4.00
N CYS A 87 -5.15 33.82 4.97
CA CYS A 87 -4.38 32.59 4.89
C CYS A 87 -4.95 31.50 5.79
N VAL A 88 -4.42 30.28 5.68
CA VAL A 88 -4.65 29.19 6.63
C VAL A 88 -3.40 29.10 7.52
N LEU A 89 -3.55 29.33 8.82
CA LEU A 89 -2.44 29.21 9.78
C LEU A 89 -2.42 27.81 10.38
N VAL A 90 -1.23 27.33 10.72
CA VAL A 90 -1.00 26.07 11.42
C VAL A 90 -0.15 26.34 12.65
N HIS A 91 -0.68 25.94 13.81
CA HIS A 91 0.02 25.87 15.08
C HIS A 91 0.73 24.53 15.15
N MET A 92 2.06 24.53 15.30
CA MET A 92 2.83 23.29 15.41
C MET A 92 4.16 23.58 16.13
N ASN A 93 4.55 22.74 17.10
CA ASN A 93 5.82 22.85 17.82
C ASN A 93 6.08 24.26 18.40
N GLY A 94 5.04 24.89 18.96
CA GLY A 94 5.11 26.25 19.53
C GLY A 94 5.33 27.38 18.51
N LYS A 95 5.15 27.11 17.22
CA LYS A 95 5.22 28.10 16.13
C LYS A 95 3.89 28.19 15.39
N VAL A 96 3.62 29.36 14.83
CA VAL A 96 2.47 29.61 13.95
C VAL A 96 3.02 29.95 12.57
N LEU A 97 2.65 29.15 11.57
CA LEU A 97 3.11 29.31 10.20
C LEU A 97 1.94 29.19 9.23
N PRO A 98 1.97 29.89 8.07
CA PRO A 98 1.01 29.61 7.00
C PRO A 98 1.12 28.15 6.53
N LEU A 99 0.00 27.52 6.17
CA LEU A 99 -0.05 26.16 5.64
C LEU A 99 0.88 25.98 4.42
N GLU A 100 0.95 27.00 3.56
CA GLU A 100 1.84 27.06 2.40
C GLU A 100 3.32 26.92 2.77
N SER A 101 3.70 27.29 3.99
CA SER A 101 5.09 27.20 4.49
C SER A 101 5.46 25.80 5.02
N LEU A 102 4.51 24.87 5.14
CA LEU A 102 4.77 23.48 5.58
C LEU A 102 5.30 22.58 4.45
N GLY A 103 5.47 23.12 3.25
CA GLY A 103 5.87 22.39 2.05
C GLY A 103 4.68 22.04 1.17
N THR A 104 4.89 22.09 -0.14
CA THR A 104 3.83 21.94 -1.16
C THR A 104 3.04 20.65 -1.00
N GLY A 105 3.71 19.52 -0.70
CA GLY A 105 3.03 18.25 -0.50
C GLY A 105 2.11 18.19 0.73
N ILE A 106 2.50 18.80 1.86
CA ILE A 106 1.65 18.84 3.06
C ILE A 106 0.46 19.78 2.84
N HIS A 107 0.73 20.94 2.23
CA HIS A 107 -0.31 21.88 1.85
C HIS A 107 -1.36 21.21 0.95
N GLU A 108 -0.95 20.57 -0.15
CA GLU A 108 -1.87 19.95 -1.10
C GLU A 108 -2.65 18.78 -0.51
N VAL A 109 -2.01 17.93 0.29
CA VAL A 109 -2.70 16.77 0.88
C VAL A 109 -3.76 17.22 1.89
N VAL A 110 -3.49 18.28 2.66
CA VAL A 110 -4.46 18.85 3.62
C VAL A 110 -5.62 19.52 2.89
N MET A 111 -5.37 20.20 1.76
CA MET A 111 -6.44 20.71 0.90
C MET A 111 -7.35 19.61 0.37
N LEU A 112 -6.75 18.56 -0.21
CA LEU A 112 -7.49 17.41 -0.76
C LEU A 112 -8.36 16.74 0.31
N ALA A 113 -7.78 16.49 1.49
CA ALA A 113 -8.51 15.94 2.62
C ALA A 113 -9.66 16.87 3.06
N SER A 114 -9.43 18.19 3.10
CA SER A 114 -10.46 19.17 3.43
C SER A 114 -11.65 19.11 2.46
N PHE A 115 -11.40 19.08 1.15
CA PHE A 115 -12.46 18.94 0.15
C PHE A 115 -13.23 17.63 0.30
N CYS A 116 -12.51 16.52 0.45
CA CYS A 116 -13.10 15.20 0.64
C CYS A 116 -13.96 15.11 1.90
N THR A 117 -13.63 15.88 2.94
CA THR A 117 -14.39 15.92 4.21
C THR A 117 -15.61 16.84 4.13
N MET A 118 -15.52 17.91 3.34
CA MET A 118 -16.63 18.86 3.16
C MET A 118 -17.75 18.27 2.31
N ILE A 119 -17.39 17.49 1.29
CA ILE A 119 -18.34 16.77 0.43
C ILE A 119 -18.80 15.52 1.17
N GLU A 120 -20.10 15.27 1.24
CA GLU A 120 -20.65 14.12 1.95
C GLU A 120 -21.69 13.39 1.12
N ASN A 121 -21.55 12.06 1.07
CA ASN A 121 -22.48 11.19 0.38
C ASN A 121 -22.64 11.59 -1.10
N GLN A 122 -21.55 11.93 -1.80
CA GLN A 122 -21.57 12.31 -3.23
C GLN A 122 -20.54 11.54 -4.06
N ILE A 123 -20.50 11.81 -5.37
CA ILE A 123 -19.46 11.32 -6.26
C ILE A 123 -18.37 12.40 -6.37
N VAL A 124 -17.13 12.03 -6.08
CA VAL A 124 -15.97 12.92 -6.14
C VAL A 124 -14.98 12.37 -7.17
N CYS A 125 -14.74 13.14 -8.21
CA CYS A 125 -13.74 12.88 -9.24
C CYS A 125 -12.48 13.69 -8.91
N ILE A 126 -11.34 13.01 -8.77
CA ILE A 126 -10.05 13.63 -8.45
C ILE A 126 -9.07 13.34 -9.57
N GLU A 127 -8.46 14.38 -10.10
CA GLU A 127 -7.44 14.29 -11.14
C GLU A 127 -6.05 14.44 -10.53
N GLU A 128 -5.16 13.47 -10.76
CA GLU A 128 -3.76 13.46 -10.34
C GLU A 128 -3.53 13.95 -8.88
N PRO A 129 -4.10 13.25 -7.87
CA PRO A 129 -3.84 13.57 -6.46
C PRO A 129 -2.38 13.35 -6.06
N GLU A 130 -1.57 12.66 -6.87
CA GLU A 130 -0.15 12.39 -6.60
C GLU A 130 0.79 13.56 -6.90
N ILE A 131 0.34 14.59 -7.63
CA ILE A 131 1.16 15.76 -7.95
C ILE A 131 1.73 16.34 -6.64
N HIS A 132 3.04 16.62 -6.63
CA HIS A 132 3.77 17.17 -5.49
C HIS A 132 3.71 16.34 -4.17
N LEU A 133 3.07 15.16 -4.17
CA LEU A 133 2.93 14.31 -2.98
C LEU A 133 3.97 13.20 -2.93
N HIS A 134 4.67 13.11 -1.81
CA HIS A 134 5.49 11.93 -1.49
C HIS A 134 4.60 10.66 -1.40
N PRO A 135 5.06 9.47 -1.83
CA PRO A 135 4.30 8.21 -1.75
C PRO A 135 3.61 7.94 -0.41
N VAL A 136 4.29 8.26 0.70
CA VAL A 136 3.73 8.11 2.05
C VAL A 136 2.49 8.99 2.25
N LEU A 137 2.51 10.24 1.77
CA LEU A 137 1.37 11.15 1.87
C LEU A 137 0.20 10.70 0.99
N GLN A 138 0.50 10.14 -0.19
CA GLN A 138 -0.52 9.54 -1.07
C GLN A 138 -1.26 8.39 -0.35
N LYS A 139 -0.52 7.47 0.29
CA LYS A 139 -1.12 6.36 1.05
C LYS A 139 -1.92 6.85 2.25
N ARG A 140 -1.41 7.85 2.99
CA ARG A 140 -2.13 8.47 4.12
C ARG A 140 -3.44 9.13 3.65
N LEU A 141 -3.42 9.84 2.51
CA LEU A 141 -4.62 10.43 1.93
C LEU A 141 -5.66 9.36 1.57
N ILE A 142 -5.28 8.30 0.86
CA ILE A 142 -6.22 7.25 0.48
C ILE A 142 -6.81 6.55 1.70
N ARG A 143 -5.98 6.27 2.72
CA ARG A 143 -6.46 5.71 3.98
C ARG A 143 -7.47 6.64 4.65
N TYR A 144 -7.16 7.93 4.74
CA TYR A 144 -8.04 8.93 5.32
C TYR A 144 -9.40 8.99 4.61
N ILE A 145 -9.42 9.14 3.28
CA ILE A 145 -10.69 9.24 2.55
C ILE A 145 -11.52 7.95 2.68
N LYS A 146 -10.87 6.78 2.77
CA LYS A 146 -11.55 5.49 2.95
C LYS A 146 -12.21 5.38 4.34
N GLU A 147 -11.48 5.77 5.38
CA GLU A 147 -11.87 5.56 6.77
C GLU A 147 -12.78 6.67 7.30
N GLU A 148 -12.54 7.93 6.92
CA GLU A 148 -13.12 9.12 7.56
C GLU A 148 -14.21 9.81 6.73
N THR A 149 -14.45 9.37 5.49
CA THR A 149 -15.46 9.92 4.58
C THR A 149 -16.41 8.86 3.99
N GLU A 150 -17.54 9.32 3.44
CA GLU A 150 -18.64 8.48 2.92
C GLU A 150 -18.88 8.64 1.42
N ASN A 151 -17.92 9.24 0.69
CA ASN A 151 -18.09 9.53 -0.74
C ASN A 151 -17.68 8.35 -1.63
N GLN A 152 -18.17 8.37 -2.87
CA GLN A 152 -17.67 7.53 -3.94
C GLN A 152 -16.60 8.28 -4.73
N TYR A 153 -15.41 7.68 -4.86
CA TYR A 153 -14.26 8.31 -5.49
C TYR A 153 -13.94 7.73 -6.86
N PHE A 154 -13.73 8.60 -7.85
CA PHE A 154 -13.10 8.28 -9.12
C PHE A 154 -11.79 9.05 -9.22
N ILE A 155 -10.67 8.34 -9.31
CA ILE A 155 -9.34 8.95 -9.28
C ILE A 155 -8.64 8.68 -10.61
N ALA A 156 -8.29 9.73 -11.34
CA ALA A 156 -7.34 9.64 -12.45
C ALA A 156 -5.93 9.77 -11.87
N THR A 157 -5.07 8.80 -12.16
CA THR A 157 -3.71 8.75 -11.59
C THR A 157 -2.77 7.95 -12.48
N HIS A 158 -1.51 8.38 -12.46
CA HIS A 158 -0.33 7.72 -12.98
C HIS A 158 0.55 7.13 -11.86
N SER A 159 0.15 7.26 -10.59
CA SER A 159 0.93 6.78 -9.44
C SER A 159 0.70 5.28 -9.18
N PRO A 160 1.77 4.45 -9.18
CA PRO A 160 1.70 3.05 -8.80
C PRO A 160 1.22 2.86 -7.36
N ASN A 161 1.58 3.79 -6.46
CA ASN A 161 1.19 3.73 -5.06
C ASN A 161 -0.33 3.81 -4.86
N LEU A 162 -1.03 4.47 -5.79
CA LEU A 162 -2.48 4.57 -5.79
C LEU A 162 -3.12 3.37 -6.50
N ILE A 163 -2.51 2.90 -7.60
CA ILE A 163 -2.96 1.75 -8.40
C ILE A 163 -2.86 0.43 -7.64
N ASP A 164 -1.84 0.26 -6.80
CA ASP A 164 -1.60 -0.95 -6.00
C ASP A 164 -2.56 -1.09 -4.79
N ASN A 165 -3.58 -0.24 -4.70
CA ASN A 165 -4.58 -0.37 -3.66
C ASN A 165 -5.56 -1.52 -3.96
N ARG A 166 -5.50 -2.59 -3.15
CA ARG A 166 -6.29 -3.83 -3.32
C ARG A 166 -7.79 -3.65 -3.13
N ASP A 167 -8.20 -2.63 -2.39
CA ASP A 167 -9.62 -2.35 -2.13
C ASP A 167 -10.29 -1.53 -3.24
N ALA A 168 -9.51 -1.13 -4.26
CA ALA A 168 -9.97 -0.30 -5.36
C ALA A 168 -10.18 -1.12 -6.65
N ALA A 169 -11.25 -0.81 -7.39
CA ALA A 169 -11.38 -1.29 -8.76
C ALA A 169 -10.51 -0.44 -9.66
N VAL A 170 -9.64 -1.06 -10.45
CA VAL A 170 -8.69 -0.36 -11.32
C VAL A 170 -9.12 -0.53 -12.77
N PHE A 171 -9.19 0.59 -13.49
CA PHE A 171 -9.54 0.67 -14.89
C PHE A 171 -8.40 1.30 -15.69
N ARG A 172 -7.90 0.58 -16.68
CA ARG A 172 -6.97 1.10 -17.66
C ARG A 172 -7.74 1.83 -18.74
N ALA A 173 -7.34 3.06 -19.05
CA ALA A 173 -7.79 3.77 -20.24
C ALA A 173 -6.63 3.80 -21.24
N GLN A 174 -6.84 3.33 -22.46
CA GLN A 174 -5.82 3.31 -23.52
C GLN A 174 -6.42 3.74 -24.86
N LEU A 175 -5.61 4.37 -25.71
CA LEU A 175 -5.97 4.62 -27.10
C LEU A 175 -5.77 3.34 -27.91
N GLY A 176 -6.84 2.85 -28.54
CA GLY A 176 -6.76 1.73 -29.47
C GLY A 176 -6.16 2.16 -30.81
N GLU A 177 -5.67 1.19 -31.58
CA GLU A 177 -5.14 1.41 -32.94
C GLU A 177 -6.19 2.00 -33.91
N ASP A 178 -7.46 1.82 -33.58
CA ASP A 178 -8.62 2.40 -34.26
C ASP A 178 -8.87 3.88 -33.90
N GLY A 179 -8.02 4.49 -33.07
CA GLY A 179 -8.16 5.86 -32.60
C GLY A 179 -9.21 6.05 -31.50
N ASN A 180 -9.82 4.97 -31.00
CA ASN A 180 -10.85 5.04 -29.97
C ASN A 180 -10.26 4.79 -28.58
N THR A 181 -10.75 5.49 -27.56
CA THR A 181 -10.36 5.20 -26.16
C THR A 181 -11.10 3.94 -25.68
N ARG A 182 -10.34 2.95 -25.21
CA ARG A 182 -10.86 1.72 -24.61
C ARG A 182 -10.59 1.73 -23.12
N ILE A 183 -11.61 1.37 -22.35
CA ILE A 183 -11.51 1.22 -20.90
C ILE A 183 -11.61 -0.26 -20.57
N THR A 184 -10.56 -0.82 -19.95
CA THR A 184 -10.50 -2.21 -19.52
C THR A 184 -10.35 -2.30 -18.00
N ASN A 185 -11.04 -3.25 -17.39
CA ASN A 185 -10.91 -3.52 -15.96
C ASN A 185 -9.66 -4.40 -15.72
N VAL A 186 -8.92 -4.08 -14.67
CA VAL A 186 -7.68 -4.74 -14.26
C VAL A 186 -8.00 -5.65 -13.08
N PHE A 187 -8.10 -6.95 -13.35
CA PHE A 187 -8.56 -7.94 -12.35
C PHE A 187 -7.40 -8.57 -11.58
N SER A 188 -6.31 -8.95 -12.26
CA SER A 188 -5.22 -9.71 -11.66
C SER A 188 -4.05 -8.83 -11.19
N GLU A 189 -3.20 -9.37 -10.30
CA GLU A 189 -1.94 -8.72 -9.91
C GLU A 189 -0.97 -8.61 -11.10
N GLY A 190 -0.99 -9.58 -12.01
CA GLY A 190 -0.21 -9.53 -13.26
C GLY A 190 -0.64 -8.38 -14.17
N ASP A 191 -1.96 -8.13 -14.28
CA ASP A 191 -2.50 -7.01 -15.06
C ASP A 191 -2.20 -5.65 -14.40
N ARG A 192 -2.18 -5.59 -13.06
CA ARG A 192 -1.76 -4.37 -12.34
C ARG A 192 -0.28 -4.10 -12.57
N SER A 193 0.54 -5.15 -12.53
CA SER A 193 1.97 -5.05 -12.81
C SER A 193 2.22 -4.54 -14.23
N SER A 194 1.60 -5.14 -15.25
CA SER A 194 1.70 -4.67 -16.64
C SER A 194 1.16 -3.25 -16.81
N LEU A 195 0.12 -2.86 -16.07
CA LEU A 195 -0.33 -1.47 -15.99
C LEU A 195 0.75 -0.52 -15.50
N ILE A 196 1.42 -0.86 -14.41
CA ILE A 196 2.50 -0.06 -13.84
C ILE A 196 3.67 0.02 -14.82
N PHE A 197 4.03 -1.09 -15.48
CA PHE A 197 5.06 -1.12 -16.52
C PHE A 197 4.74 -0.22 -17.72
N ASP A 198 3.51 -0.24 -18.22
CA ASP A 198 3.08 0.57 -19.36
C ASP A 198 3.04 2.07 -19.03
N LEU A 199 2.86 2.42 -17.74
CA LEU A 199 3.02 3.79 -17.24
C LEU A 199 4.50 4.23 -17.16
N GLY A 200 5.45 3.37 -17.57
CA GLY A 200 6.88 3.66 -17.58
C GLY A 200 7.58 3.34 -16.25
N TYR A 201 6.87 2.81 -15.26
CA TYR A 201 7.49 2.38 -14.02
C TYR A 201 8.17 1.03 -14.23
N ARG A 202 9.50 1.07 -14.24
CA ARG A 202 10.32 -0.13 -14.21
C ARG A 202 10.49 -0.59 -12.76
N PRO A 203 10.63 -1.89 -12.49
CA PRO A 203 11.00 -2.45 -11.20
C PRO A 203 12.25 -1.79 -10.62
N SER A 204 13.16 -1.32 -11.47
CA SER A 204 14.32 -0.49 -11.12
C SER A 204 13.95 0.81 -10.35
N ASN A 205 12.73 1.33 -10.50
CA ASN A 205 12.19 2.49 -9.78
C ASN A 205 11.44 2.11 -8.48
N LEU A 206 11.03 0.84 -8.34
CA LEU A 206 10.34 0.28 -7.16
C LEU A 206 11.30 -0.01 -5.98
N LEU A 207 12.60 0.13 -6.22
CA LEU A 207 13.68 -0.11 -5.26
C LEU A 207 13.84 1.02 -4.23
N GLN A 208 12.81 1.86 -4.05
CA GLN A 208 12.69 2.87 -2.98
C GLN A 208 12.08 2.34 -1.68
N SER A 209 11.75 1.03 -1.58
CA SER A 209 11.47 0.45 -0.27
C SER A 209 12.76 0.41 0.54
N ASN A 210 12.73 0.92 1.78
CA ASN A 210 13.91 0.87 2.67
C ASN A 210 14.44 -0.56 2.83
N PHE A 211 13.56 -1.57 2.71
CA PHE A 211 13.92 -2.98 2.75
C PHE A 211 13.01 -3.83 1.85
N ILE A 212 13.54 -4.87 1.18
CA ILE A 212 12.74 -5.81 0.39
C ILE A 212 12.89 -7.22 0.97
N VAL A 213 11.79 -7.93 1.16
CA VAL A 213 11.81 -9.34 1.57
C VAL A 213 11.32 -10.19 0.41
N TRP A 214 12.18 -11.04 -0.13
CA TRP A 214 11.83 -12.02 -1.14
C TRP A 214 11.41 -13.32 -0.48
N VAL A 215 10.24 -13.83 -0.83
CA VAL A 215 9.69 -15.09 -0.32
C VAL A 215 9.24 -15.99 -1.47
N GLU A 216 9.06 -17.28 -1.21
CA GLU A 216 8.72 -18.24 -2.26
C GLU A 216 7.28 -18.04 -2.75
N GLY A 217 6.34 -17.83 -1.82
CA GLY A 217 4.93 -17.74 -2.16
C GLY A 217 4.08 -16.81 -1.28
N PRO A 218 2.79 -16.67 -1.62
CA PRO A 218 1.86 -15.81 -0.89
C PRO A 218 1.64 -16.24 0.56
N SER A 219 1.78 -17.54 0.87
CA SER A 219 1.69 -18.09 2.23
C SER A 219 2.73 -17.46 3.14
N ASP A 220 3.98 -17.41 2.69
CA ASP A 220 5.14 -16.99 3.48
C ASP A 220 5.02 -15.52 3.87
N ARG A 221 4.49 -14.69 2.97
CA ARG A 221 4.20 -13.28 3.23
C ARG A 221 3.29 -13.10 4.45
N VAL A 222 2.30 -13.97 4.66
CA VAL A 222 1.39 -13.88 5.81
C VAL A 222 2.18 -14.09 7.10
N TYR A 223 3.03 -15.11 7.17
CA TYR A 223 3.85 -15.39 8.35
C TYR A 223 4.85 -14.28 8.63
N ILE A 224 5.57 -13.82 7.60
CA ILE A 224 6.58 -12.77 7.71
C ILE A 224 5.94 -11.45 8.19
N ASN A 225 4.84 -11.02 7.58
CA ASN A 225 4.17 -9.79 7.98
C ASN A 225 3.67 -9.86 9.43
N GLU A 226 3.12 -11.00 9.84
CA GLU A 226 2.62 -11.17 11.20
C GLU A 226 3.76 -11.18 12.22
N TRP A 227 4.89 -11.83 11.93
CA TRP A 227 6.06 -11.80 12.81
C TRP A 227 6.69 -10.42 12.91
N ILE A 228 6.78 -9.68 11.80
CA ILE A 228 7.27 -8.28 11.84
C ILE A 228 6.33 -7.43 12.69
N ARG A 229 5.02 -7.56 12.51
CA ARG A 229 4.01 -6.83 13.30
C ARG A 229 4.10 -7.15 14.80
N LEU A 230 4.33 -8.42 15.16
CA LEU A 230 4.48 -8.85 16.56
C LEU A 230 5.76 -8.30 17.21
N LEU A 231 6.80 -8.04 16.43
CA LEU A 231 8.04 -7.43 16.90
C LEU A 231 7.94 -5.90 16.98
N ASP A 232 7.34 -5.28 15.96
CA ASP A 232 7.15 -3.84 15.87
C ASP A 232 5.93 -3.49 15.02
N GLU A 233 4.86 -3.01 15.66
CA GLU A 233 3.61 -2.63 15.00
C GLU A 233 3.75 -1.39 14.10
N SER A 234 4.82 -0.60 14.25
CA SER A 234 5.06 0.57 13.40
C SER A 234 5.59 0.20 12.01
N LEU A 235 6.16 -1.01 11.85
CA LEU A 235 6.70 -1.50 10.60
C LEU A 235 5.60 -2.08 9.71
N VAL A 236 5.15 -1.25 8.78
CA VAL A 236 4.07 -1.57 7.83
C VAL A 236 4.60 -1.91 6.45
N GLU A 237 4.15 -3.04 5.90
CA GLU A 237 4.41 -3.44 4.51
C GLU A 237 3.89 -2.38 3.52
N GLY A 238 4.67 -2.06 2.50
CA GLY A 238 4.43 -0.99 1.55
C GLY A 238 4.81 0.40 2.06
N VAL A 239 5.16 0.57 3.34
CA VAL A 239 5.69 1.83 3.89
C VAL A 239 7.17 1.69 4.24
N HIS A 240 7.52 0.63 4.98
CA HIS A 240 8.87 0.43 5.49
C HIS A 240 9.60 -0.69 4.75
N TYR A 241 8.89 -1.75 4.40
CA TYR A 241 9.42 -2.86 3.62
C TYR A 241 8.38 -3.35 2.62
N SER A 242 8.79 -4.08 1.60
CA SER A 242 7.88 -4.72 0.65
C SER A 242 8.19 -6.21 0.53
N VAL A 243 7.16 -7.06 0.55
CA VAL A 243 7.33 -8.50 0.32
C VAL A 243 7.07 -8.83 -1.15
N MET A 244 8.04 -9.48 -1.78
CA MET A 244 8.01 -9.85 -3.19
C MET A 244 8.14 -11.36 -3.35
N PHE A 245 7.53 -11.91 -4.39
CA PHE A 245 7.52 -13.34 -4.66
C PHE A 245 8.51 -13.70 -5.75
N TYR A 246 9.37 -14.69 -5.52
CA TYR A 246 10.17 -15.27 -6.59
C TYR A 246 9.55 -16.56 -7.13
N GLY A 247 8.84 -17.38 -6.34
CA GLY A 247 8.32 -18.66 -6.81
C GLY A 247 9.42 -19.71 -6.99
N GLY A 248 9.20 -20.94 -6.48
CA GLY A 248 10.27 -21.93 -6.28
C GLY A 248 11.14 -22.31 -7.48
N ARG A 249 10.69 -22.07 -8.73
CA ARG A 249 11.50 -22.33 -9.95
C ARG A 249 12.33 -21.15 -10.44
N LEU A 250 12.04 -19.92 -10.00
CA LEU A 250 12.79 -18.73 -10.46
C LEU A 250 14.02 -18.44 -9.59
N LEU A 251 14.17 -19.15 -8.46
CA LEU A 251 15.34 -19.07 -7.58
C LEU A 251 16.65 -19.38 -8.32
N SER A 252 16.63 -20.26 -9.33
CA SER A 252 17.82 -20.59 -10.14
C SER A 252 18.36 -19.41 -10.96
N HIS A 253 17.51 -18.42 -11.21
CA HIS A 253 17.84 -17.20 -11.96
C HIS A 253 18.24 -16.03 -11.05
N LEU A 254 18.56 -16.28 -9.77
CA LEU A 254 19.16 -15.31 -8.87
C LEU A 254 20.69 -15.41 -8.91
N THR A 255 21.35 -14.33 -9.33
CA THR A 255 22.80 -14.15 -9.13
C THR A 255 23.09 -12.73 -8.63
N ALA A 256 23.90 -12.58 -7.59
CA ALA A 256 24.34 -11.30 -7.04
C ALA A 256 25.79 -10.93 -7.39
N SER A 257 26.51 -11.75 -8.17
CA SER A 257 27.90 -11.52 -8.53
C SER A 257 28.11 -10.31 -9.47
N ASP A 258 29.18 -9.55 -9.27
CA ASP A 258 29.51 -8.29 -9.97
C ASP A 258 29.93 -8.44 -11.46
N GLU A 259 30.05 -9.65 -11.99
CA GLU A 259 30.53 -9.86 -13.36
C GLU A 259 29.43 -9.65 -14.42
N LEU A 260 29.60 -8.61 -15.23
CA LEU A 260 28.70 -8.19 -16.31
C LEU A 260 28.98 -9.00 -17.59
N GLU A 261 28.15 -9.98 -17.91
CA GLU A 261 28.05 -10.51 -19.28
C GLU A 261 26.68 -10.22 -19.91
N PRO A 262 26.63 -9.53 -21.08
CA PRO A 262 25.40 -9.20 -21.77
C PRO A 262 24.96 -10.39 -22.63
N VAL A 263 23.88 -11.07 -22.23
CA VAL A 263 23.17 -12.01 -23.12
C VAL A 263 21.67 -11.85 -22.92
N SER A 264 21.00 -11.74 -24.07
CA SER A 264 19.58 -11.63 -24.35
C SER A 264 18.63 -12.41 -23.43
N GLY A 265 17.54 -11.74 -23.00
CA GLY A 265 16.20 -12.32 -22.95
C GLY A 265 15.67 -12.87 -21.62
N GLU A 266 16.51 -13.33 -20.68
CA GLU A 266 16.01 -14.04 -19.47
C GLU A 266 16.61 -13.55 -18.13
N LYS A 267 17.26 -12.38 -18.10
CA LYS A 267 18.04 -11.89 -16.92
C LYS A 267 17.36 -10.80 -16.07
N THR A 268 16.03 -10.64 -16.11
CA THR A 268 15.38 -9.51 -15.42
C THR A 268 15.42 -9.59 -13.88
N PHE A 269 15.63 -10.78 -13.30
CA PHE A 269 15.60 -11.00 -11.85
C PHE A 269 16.97 -10.82 -11.16
N ILE A 270 18.04 -11.10 -11.90
CA ILE A 270 19.47 -10.96 -11.50
C ILE A 270 19.83 -9.50 -11.19
N GLU A 271 19.19 -8.56 -11.88
CA GLU A 271 19.48 -7.13 -11.74
C GLU A 271 18.84 -6.52 -10.47
N LEU A 272 17.83 -7.16 -9.88
CA LEU A 272 17.05 -6.58 -8.78
C LEU A 272 17.79 -6.55 -7.43
N ILE A 273 18.64 -7.56 -7.15
CA ILE A 273 19.49 -7.57 -5.94
C ILE A 273 20.62 -6.53 -6.06
N LYS A 274 21.14 -6.31 -7.28
CA LYS A 274 22.21 -5.33 -7.53
C LYS A 274 21.77 -3.89 -7.25
N ILE A 275 20.48 -3.62 -7.35
CA ILE A 275 19.95 -2.26 -7.25
C ILE A 275 19.51 -1.92 -5.81
N ASN A 276 19.17 -2.89 -4.94
CA ASN A 276 18.86 -2.64 -3.52
C ASN A 276 19.63 -3.59 -2.60
N ARG A 277 20.58 -3.02 -1.84
CA ARG A 277 21.43 -3.72 -0.88
C ARG A 277 20.72 -4.05 0.45
N HIS A 278 19.55 -3.47 0.70
CA HIS A 278 18.73 -3.74 1.87
C HIS A 278 17.66 -4.79 1.52
N VAL A 279 18.11 -6.02 1.36
CA VAL A 279 17.27 -7.12 0.89
C VAL A 279 17.41 -8.34 1.81
N CYS A 280 16.31 -9.03 2.06
CA CYS A 280 16.29 -10.37 2.64
C CYS A 280 15.72 -11.35 1.62
N ILE A 281 16.32 -12.53 1.50
CA ILE A 281 15.76 -13.63 0.69
C ILE A 281 15.48 -14.80 1.62
N VAL A 282 14.20 -15.08 1.81
CA VAL A 282 13.69 -16.20 2.60
C VAL A 282 13.51 -17.39 1.68
N MET A 283 14.13 -18.50 2.05
CA MET A 283 14.11 -19.75 1.29
C MET A 283 13.76 -20.90 2.22
N ASP A 284 12.82 -21.74 1.80
CA ASP A 284 12.60 -23.01 2.48
C ASP A 284 13.84 -23.87 2.39
N SER A 285 14.17 -24.65 3.42
CA SER A 285 15.33 -25.54 3.37
C SER A 285 15.06 -26.78 2.52
N ASP A 286 13.79 -27.18 2.41
CA ASP A 286 13.32 -28.45 1.83
C ASP A 286 13.89 -29.72 2.47
N LYS A 287 14.62 -29.58 3.58
CA LYS A 287 15.31 -30.68 4.24
C LYS A 287 14.30 -31.74 4.69
N GLY A 288 14.60 -33.00 4.42
CA GLY A 288 13.85 -34.14 4.95
C GLY A 288 14.33 -34.55 6.34
N LYS A 289 15.59 -34.23 6.68
CA LYS A 289 16.27 -34.51 7.95
C LYS A 289 17.34 -33.45 8.25
N ALA A 290 17.76 -33.35 9.51
CA ALA A 290 18.78 -32.39 9.95
C ALA A 290 20.12 -32.52 9.22
N SER A 291 20.51 -33.74 8.83
CA SER A 291 21.76 -34.03 8.12
C SER A 291 21.73 -33.68 6.63
N ASP A 292 20.55 -33.37 6.08
CA ASP A 292 20.43 -33.09 4.66
C ASP A 292 21.07 -31.74 4.35
N GLY A 293 21.87 -31.72 3.28
CA GLY A 293 22.40 -30.48 2.71
C GLY A 293 21.30 -29.66 2.06
N ILE A 294 21.54 -28.36 1.92
CA ILE A 294 20.75 -27.49 1.06
C ILE A 294 21.25 -27.63 -0.38
N ASN A 295 20.44 -27.25 -1.37
CA ASN A 295 20.86 -27.35 -2.77
C ASN A 295 21.92 -26.29 -3.11
N SER A 296 22.69 -26.55 -4.17
CA SER A 296 23.77 -25.65 -4.62
C SER A 296 23.29 -24.25 -5.00
N THR A 297 22.02 -24.10 -5.38
CA THR A 297 21.42 -22.78 -5.65
C THR A 297 21.25 -21.96 -4.38
N LYS A 298 20.77 -22.56 -3.28
CA LYS A 298 20.64 -21.88 -1.98
C LYS A 298 22.02 -21.55 -1.42
N GLU A 299 22.98 -22.46 -1.53
CA GLU A 299 24.39 -22.20 -1.13
C GLU A 299 24.95 -20.99 -1.88
N ARG A 300 24.82 -20.96 -3.21
CA ARG A 300 25.23 -19.82 -4.03
C ARG A 300 24.59 -18.50 -3.58
N ILE A 301 23.27 -18.49 -3.33
CA ILE A 301 22.55 -17.28 -2.92
C ILE A 301 22.99 -16.81 -1.53
N ILE A 302 23.27 -17.72 -0.60
CA ILE A 302 23.79 -17.38 0.73
C ILE A 302 25.13 -16.67 0.60
N ASP A 303 26.05 -17.23 -0.18
CA ASP A 303 27.39 -16.66 -0.38
C ASP A 303 27.28 -15.28 -1.05
N GLU A 304 26.52 -15.19 -2.14
CA GLU A 304 26.33 -13.95 -2.91
C GLU A 304 25.65 -12.82 -2.10
N LEU A 305 24.65 -13.14 -1.27
CA LEU A 305 24.00 -12.14 -0.41
C LEU A 305 24.89 -11.70 0.75
N SER A 306 25.67 -12.62 1.32
CA SER A 306 26.60 -12.32 2.40
C SER A 306 27.67 -11.33 1.95
N ASP A 307 28.13 -11.45 0.70
CA ASP A 307 29.08 -10.51 0.08
C ASP A 307 28.44 -9.15 -0.25
N ALA A 308 27.15 -9.13 -0.60
CA ALA A 308 26.42 -7.92 -1.02
C ALA A 308 25.74 -7.13 0.12
N ALA A 309 25.98 -7.49 1.38
CA ALA A 309 25.31 -6.94 2.58
C ALA A 309 23.78 -7.18 2.64
N GLY A 310 23.29 -8.17 1.89
CA GLY A 310 21.92 -8.68 2.01
C GLY A 310 21.80 -9.74 3.11
N MET A 311 20.57 -10.10 3.46
CA MET A 311 20.27 -11.10 4.48
C MET A 311 19.73 -12.38 3.83
N PRO A 312 20.53 -13.45 3.72
CA PRO A 312 19.99 -14.76 3.38
C PRO A 312 19.28 -15.36 4.60
N TRP A 313 18.07 -15.86 4.42
CA TRP A 313 17.37 -16.63 5.45
C TRP A 313 16.92 -17.97 4.88
N VAL A 314 17.56 -19.04 5.33
CA VAL A 314 17.07 -20.41 5.11
C VAL A 314 16.30 -20.88 6.34
N THR A 315 15.15 -21.49 6.14
CA THR A 315 14.35 -22.02 7.25
C THR A 315 15.11 -23.11 8.03
N GLN A 316 14.97 -23.14 9.36
CA GLN A 316 15.64 -24.13 10.22
C GLN A 316 15.01 -25.52 10.04
N GLY A 317 13.68 -25.56 9.95
CA GLY A 317 12.90 -26.72 9.57
C GLY A 317 12.79 -26.89 8.06
N ARG A 318 11.87 -27.72 7.58
CA ARG A 318 11.67 -27.98 6.15
C ARG A 318 11.19 -26.73 5.40
N GLU A 319 10.13 -26.11 5.91
CA GLU A 319 9.38 -24.99 5.35
C GLU A 319 9.11 -23.95 6.45
N ILE A 320 8.67 -22.74 6.10
CA ILE A 320 8.42 -21.65 7.06
C ILE A 320 7.36 -21.99 8.11
N GLU A 321 6.39 -22.85 7.78
CA GLU A 321 5.33 -23.30 8.70
C GLU A 321 5.88 -24.11 9.87
N ASN A 322 7.08 -24.68 9.75
CA ASN A 322 7.71 -25.45 10.81
C ASN A 322 8.11 -24.60 12.02
N TYR A 323 8.13 -23.26 11.91
CA TYR A 323 8.35 -22.36 13.04
C TYR A 323 7.13 -22.21 13.95
N ILE A 324 5.94 -22.57 13.48
CA ILE A 324 4.72 -22.45 14.26
C ILE A 324 4.64 -23.60 15.26
N ASP A 325 4.29 -23.27 16.51
CA ASP A 325 4.11 -24.27 17.55
C ASP A 325 3.09 -25.35 17.14
N LYS A 326 3.38 -26.59 17.55
CA LYS A 326 2.62 -27.77 17.16
C LYS A 326 1.17 -27.68 17.62
N GLU A 327 0.91 -27.19 18.81
CA GLU A 327 -0.44 -27.08 19.36
C GLU A 327 -1.22 -25.98 18.63
N VAL A 328 -0.57 -24.83 18.40
CA VAL A 328 -1.14 -23.70 17.66
C VAL A 328 -1.55 -24.11 16.24
N MET A 329 -0.66 -24.77 15.50
CA MET A 329 -0.96 -25.26 14.15
C MET A 329 -2.09 -26.29 14.14
N THR A 330 -2.13 -27.18 15.15
CA THR A 330 -3.23 -28.16 15.28
C THR A 330 -4.56 -27.48 15.54
N GLY A 331 -4.59 -26.49 16.44
CA GLY A 331 -5.78 -25.69 16.75
C GLY A 331 -6.28 -24.91 15.54
N ALA A 332 -5.37 -24.30 14.77
CA ALA A 332 -5.69 -23.59 13.54
C ALA A 332 -6.31 -24.52 12.49
N LEU A 333 -5.72 -25.69 12.23
CA LEU A 333 -6.26 -26.66 11.28
C LEU A 333 -7.64 -27.19 11.73
N SER A 334 -7.81 -27.48 13.02
CA SER A 334 -9.09 -27.94 13.56
C SER A 334 -10.20 -26.89 13.46
N SER A 335 -9.85 -25.62 13.60
CA SER A 335 -10.82 -24.51 13.53
C SER A 335 -11.19 -24.17 12.08
N SER A 336 -10.20 -24.20 11.18
CA SER A 336 -10.38 -23.85 9.78
C SER A 336 -11.00 -24.96 8.94
N TYR A 337 -10.82 -26.24 9.32
CA TYR A 337 -11.30 -27.38 8.55
C TYR A 337 -12.26 -28.26 9.38
N PRO A 338 -13.57 -28.25 9.08
CA PRO A 338 -14.57 -29.05 9.80
C PRO A 338 -14.33 -30.58 9.73
N LYS A 339 -13.56 -31.03 8.75
CA LYS A 339 -13.24 -32.44 8.53
C LYS A 339 -11.91 -32.85 9.17
N PHE A 340 -11.18 -31.93 9.79
CA PHE A 340 -9.91 -32.21 10.42
C PHE A 340 -10.08 -33.25 11.54
N ASN A 341 -9.22 -34.27 11.53
CA ASN A 341 -9.16 -35.28 12.58
C ASN A 341 -7.79 -35.27 13.27
N LYS A 342 -6.74 -35.54 12.50
CA LYS A 342 -5.35 -35.53 12.99
C LYS A 342 -4.37 -35.10 11.91
N ARG A 343 -3.29 -34.45 12.31
CA ARG A 343 -2.18 -34.14 11.39
C ARG A 343 -1.50 -35.42 10.92
N HIS A 344 -1.08 -35.43 9.65
CA HIS A 344 -0.35 -36.55 9.07
C HIS A 344 1.06 -36.66 9.67
N ARG A 345 1.72 -35.52 9.86
CA ARG A 345 3.11 -35.40 10.32
C ARG A 345 3.30 -34.10 11.11
N VAL A 346 4.24 -34.10 12.07
CA VAL A 346 4.44 -32.99 13.04
C VAL A 346 5.92 -32.74 13.37
N GLY A 347 6.84 -33.32 12.59
CA GLY A 347 8.28 -33.13 12.76
C GLY A 347 8.77 -31.83 12.13
N GLU A 348 9.92 -31.36 12.61
CA GLU A 348 10.60 -30.13 12.15
C GLU A 348 11.01 -30.17 10.66
N TYR A 349 11.27 -31.37 10.14
CA TYR A 349 11.63 -31.61 8.73
C TYR A 349 10.50 -32.28 7.92
N GLN A 350 9.26 -32.10 8.36
CA GLN A 350 8.10 -32.73 7.74
C GLN A 350 7.11 -31.67 7.26
N HIS A 351 6.37 -32.01 6.20
CA HIS A 351 5.17 -31.29 5.77
C HIS A 351 4.15 -31.27 6.93
N VAL A 352 3.90 -30.10 7.51
CA VAL A 352 3.03 -29.93 8.69
C VAL A 352 1.58 -29.62 8.37
N LEU A 353 1.30 -29.21 7.13
CA LEU A 353 -0.03 -28.88 6.63
C LEU A 353 -0.90 -30.11 6.30
N PRO A 354 -0.39 -31.22 5.74
CA PRO A 354 -1.23 -32.39 5.44
C PRO A 354 -1.87 -33.01 6.68
N PHE A 355 -3.16 -33.33 6.58
CA PHE A 355 -3.94 -33.95 7.65
C PHE A 355 -4.86 -35.06 7.14
N HIS A 356 -5.34 -35.89 8.07
CA HIS A 356 -6.35 -36.91 7.80
C HIS A 356 -7.73 -36.39 8.18
N ASP A 357 -8.73 -36.76 7.38
CA ASP A 357 -10.13 -36.49 7.70
C ASP A 357 -10.73 -37.52 8.68
N ASN A 358 -11.98 -37.29 9.09
CA ASN A 358 -12.75 -38.20 9.96
C ASN A 358 -12.96 -39.61 9.37
N LYS A 359 -12.74 -39.80 8.06
CA LYS A 359 -12.82 -41.10 7.36
C LYS A 359 -11.43 -41.71 7.12
N GLY A 360 -10.36 -41.07 7.58
CA GLY A 360 -8.98 -41.50 7.39
C GLY A 360 -8.38 -41.14 6.04
N ALA A 361 -9.11 -40.45 5.16
CA ALA A 361 -8.62 -40.03 3.86
C ALA A 361 -7.51 -38.98 4.02
N TRP A 362 -6.43 -39.15 3.25
CA TRP A 362 -5.31 -38.24 3.22
C TRP A 362 -5.65 -37.04 2.35
N LEU A 363 -5.65 -35.85 2.94
CA LEU A 363 -5.84 -34.59 2.22
C LEU A 363 -4.48 -33.91 2.09
N LYS A 364 -3.99 -33.84 0.86
CA LYS A 364 -2.83 -33.03 0.49
C LYS A 364 -3.37 -31.64 0.16
N MET A 365 -2.91 -30.63 0.91
CA MET A 365 -3.15 -29.23 0.57
C MET A 365 -2.14 -28.77 -0.48
#